data_AF-A0A430QPD5-F1
#
_entry.id   AF-A0A430QPD5-F1
#
_cell.length_a   1.000
_cell.length_b   1.000
_cell.length_c   1.000
_cell.angle_alpha   90.00
_cell.angle_beta   90.00
_cell.angle_gamma   90.00
#
_symmetry.space_group_name_H-M   'P 1'
#
loop_
_entity.id
_entity.type
_entity.pdbx_description
1 polymer ?
#
loop_
_entity_poly.entity_id
_entity_poly.type
_entity_poly.pdbx_seq_one_letter_code
_entity_poly.pdbx_strand_id
1 'polypeptide(L)'
;MLPVCNANCSCNQNEWSPVCHLASDITYISPCHAGCQDRFLLNNSIYEFRKCACTLHNINNNSIVSSKITDVTKPGECDLHCHTLIPFVVLLTFLLFLTGVIQNPLLMVTMRSVDHNQRSFALGLQFTIVRLFSYLPSPIVYGRVIDGACRFWRTECGRVGDCAFVDVRDLNLYITGLGFVVKGSGLLFYFFLLYFLYRDKSADNTTFNNHGSLTNEPKHLHGEVNGPKVPTVIVSYSRP
;
A
#
# COMPACT_ATOMS: atom_id res chain seq x y z
N MET A 1 -1.92 -6.35 27.89
CA MET A 1 -0.82 -6.07 28.84
C MET A 1 0.10 -7.29 28.80
N LEU A 2 1.06 -7.33 27.85
CA LEU A 2 2.00 -8.44 27.80
C LEU A 2 3.00 -8.31 28.96
N PRO A 3 3.50 -9.43 29.53
CA PRO A 3 4.43 -9.39 30.64
C PRO A 3 5.68 -8.63 30.19
N VAL A 4 6.04 -7.61 30.98
CA VAL A 4 7.25 -6.82 30.78
C VAL A 4 8.42 -7.77 31.07
N CYS A 5 8.88 -8.48 30.04
CA CYS A 5 9.98 -9.44 30.08
C CYS A 5 11.30 -8.79 30.56
N ASN A 6 11.37 -7.47 30.48
CA ASN A 6 12.41 -6.62 31.04
C ASN A 6 12.02 -6.00 32.41
N ALA A 7 10.99 -6.48 33.12
CA ALA A 7 10.52 -5.90 34.39
C ALA A 7 11.58 -5.91 35.49
N ASN A 8 12.49 -6.89 35.42
CA ASN A 8 13.59 -7.00 36.37
C ASN A 8 14.73 -6.02 36.08
N CYS A 9 14.61 -5.22 35.01
CA CYS A 9 15.60 -4.25 34.59
C CYS A 9 14.95 -2.85 34.57
N SER A 10 15.43 -1.93 35.39
CA SER A 10 15.01 -0.52 35.36
C SER A 10 15.66 0.21 34.17
N CYS A 11 15.26 -0.15 32.95
CA CYS A 11 15.85 0.36 31.73
C CYS A 11 15.60 1.86 31.56
N ASN A 12 16.64 2.60 31.19
CA ASN A 12 16.49 3.99 30.79
C ASN A 12 15.78 4.07 29.42
N GLN A 13 14.66 4.79 29.36
CA GLN A 13 13.87 4.96 28.14
C GLN A 13 14.58 5.80 27.06
N ASN A 14 15.60 6.58 27.45
CA ASN A 14 16.34 7.46 26.55
C ASN A 14 17.65 6.85 26.04
N GLU A 15 18.02 5.65 26.51
CA GLU A 15 19.25 4.99 26.09
C GLU A 15 19.07 4.26 24.76
N TRP A 16 19.82 4.69 23.75
CA TRP A 16 19.79 4.13 22.40
C TRP A 16 21.04 3.29 22.14
N SER A 17 20.87 1.97 22.10
CA SER A 17 21.94 1.02 21.78
C SER A 17 21.33 -0.20 21.09
N PRO A 18 20.98 -0.09 19.79
CA PRO A 18 20.20 -1.12 19.12
C PRO A 18 20.94 -2.45 19.13
N VAL A 19 20.18 -3.52 19.37
CA VAL A 19 20.70 -4.89 19.37
C VAL A 19 19.79 -5.81 18.55
N CYS A 20 20.40 -6.66 17.73
CA CYS A 20 19.70 -7.63 16.91
C CYS A 20 19.70 -8.99 17.59
N HIS A 21 18.52 -9.56 17.81
CA HIS A 21 18.40 -10.95 18.23
C HIS A 21 18.44 -11.88 17.02
N LEU A 22 19.54 -12.61 16.85
CA LEU A 22 19.83 -13.40 15.64
C LEU A 22 18.83 -14.53 15.37
N ALA A 23 18.17 -15.08 16.40
CA ALA A 23 17.25 -16.20 16.22
C ALA A 23 15.83 -15.77 15.83
N SER A 24 15.38 -14.58 16.26
CA SER A 24 14.05 -14.05 15.89
C SER A 24 14.09 -12.98 14.81
N ASP A 25 15.28 -12.51 14.42
CA ASP A 25 15.48 -11.39 13.48
C ASP A 25 14.77 -10.10 13.94
N ILE A 26 14.70 -9.88 15.26
CA ILE A 26 14.05 -8.71 15.86
C ILE A 26 15.12 -7.78 16.42
N THR A 27 15.00 -6.49 16.09
CA THR A 27 15.84 -5.43 16.65
C THR A 27 15.18 -4.84 17.90
N TYR A 28 15.93 -4.76 18.99
CA TYR A 28 15.52 -4.11 20.24
C TYR A 28 16.29 -2.81 20.43
N ILE A 29 15.66 -1.81 21.06
CA ILE A 29 16.24 -0.48 21.28
C ILE A 29 17.51 -0.50 22.15
N SER A 30 17.58 -1.47 23.08
CA SER A 30 18.74 -1.69 23.94
C SER A 30 18.79 -3.12 24.47
N PRO A 31 19.96 -3.63 24.91
CA PRO A 31 20.08 -4.95 25.51
C PRO A 31 19.26 -5.10 26.79
N CYS A 32 19.03 -4.00 27.51
CA CYS A 32 18.16 -3.96 28.69
C CYS A 32 16.69 -4.21 28.32
N HIS A 33 16.21 -3.59 27.24
CA HIS A 33 14.85 -3.78 26.74
C HIS A 33 14.63 -5.18 26.15
N ALA A 34 15.68 -5.85 25.70
CA ALA A 34 15.66 -7.27 25.34
C ALA A 34 15.70 -8.21 26.57
N GLY A 35 15.96 -7.68 27.78
CA GLY A 35 16.05 -8.46 29.02
C GLY A 35 17.30 -9.34 29.09
N CYS A 36 18.39 -8.97 28.42
CA CYS A 36 19.64 -9.74 28.42
C CYS A 36 20.40 -9.57 29.74
N GLN A 37 20.84 -10.68 30.34
CA GLN A 37 21.56 -10.68 31.62
C GLN A 37 23.08 -10.75 31.45
N ASP A 38 23.55 -11.44 30.40
CA ASP A 38 24.98 -11.68 30.20
C ASP A 38 25.52 -10.81 29.06
N ARG A 39 26.72 -10.25 29.26
CA ARG A 39 27.52 -9.57 28.22
C ARG A 39 28.88 -10.23 28.08
N PHE A 40 29.28 -10.52 26.84
CA PHE A 40 30.56 -11.14 26.50
C PHE A 40 31.30 -10.23 25.52
N LEU A 41 32.62 -10.12 25.66
CA LEU A 41 33.46 -9.39 24.70
C LEU A 41 34.07 -10.38 23.71
N LEU A 42 33.68 -10.28 22.44
CA LEU A 42 34.23 -11.07 21.35
C LEU A 42 35.31 -10.26 20.62
N ASN A 43 36.48 -10.90 20.40
CA ASN A 43 37.59 -10.34 19.62
C ASN A 43 37.98 -8.90 20.00
N ASN A 44 37.96 -8.59 21.30
CA ASN A 44 38.40 -7.32 21.89
C ASN A 44 37.73 -6.04 21.34
N SER A 45 36.61 -6.16 20.62
CA SER A 45 35.97 -5.03 19.92
C SER A 45 34.44 -5.13 19.79
N ILE A 46 33.85 -6.32 19.85
CA ILE A 46 32.41 -6.52 19.65
C ILE A 46 31.81 -7.13 20.92
N TYR A 47 30.73 -6.55 21.44
CA TYR A 47 29.97 -7.13 22.55
C TYR A 47 28.96 -8.16 22.01
N GLU A 48 28.74 -9.25 22.74
CA GLU A 48 27.64 -10.20 22.53
C GLU A 48 26.78 -10.27 23.78
N PHE A 49 25.46 -10.25 23.62
CA PHE A 49 24.51 -10.38 24.72
C PHE A 49 23.83 -11.74 24.67
N ARG A 50 23.59 -12.36 25.83
CA ARG A 50 22.92 -13.67 25.96
C ARG A 50 21.92 -13.69 27.10
N LYS A 51 21.10 -14.74 27.15
CA LYS A 51 20.04 -14.95 28.15
C LYS A 51 19.07 -13.77 28.16
N CYS A 52 18.52 -13.47 27.00
CA CYS A 52 17.55 -12.40 26.84
C CYS A 52 16.15 -12.94 27.16
N ALA A 53 15.42 -12.29 28.06
CA ALA A 53 14.10 -12.76 28.50
C ALA A 53 12.96 -12.36 27.54
N CYS A 54 13.16 -11.31 26.74
CA CYS A 54 12.15 -10.79 25.80
C CYS A 54 12.14 -11.49 24.44
N THR A 55 13.10 -12.38 24.20
CA THR A 55 13.29 -13.11 22.94
C THR A 55 12.53 -14.44 22.97
N LEU A 56 11.24 -14.41 23.33
CA LEU A 56 10.47 -15.65 23.50
C LEU A 56 10.13 -16.26 22.13
N HIS A 57 10.84 -17.31 21.75
CA HIS A 57 10.42 -18.25 20.70
C HIS A 57 9.37 -19.21 21.29
N ASN A 58 8.20 -19.34 20.65
CA ASN A 58 7.15 -20.26 21.10
C ASN A 58 7.63 -21.71 20.90
N ILE A 59 8.22 -22.31 21.94
CA ILE A 59 8.57 -23.73 21.94
C ILE A 59 7.31 -24.49 22.35
N ASN A 60 6.60 -24.97 21.35
CA ASN A 60 5.53 -25.94 21.55
C ASN A 60 6.14 -27.23 22.14
N ASN A 61 5.90 -27.46 23.43
CA ASN A 61 5.88 -28.72 24.18
C ASN A 61 7.07 -29.70 24.09
N ASN A 62 7.69 -29.91 25.26
CA ASN A 62 8.32 -31.16 25.71
C ASN A 62 9.55 -31.69 24.99
N SER A 63 10.48 -30.81 24.61
CA SER A 63 11.86 -31.24 24.51
C SER A 63 12.78 -30.11 24.96
N ILE A 64 13.53 -30.36 26.04
CA ILE A 64 14.79 -29.66 26.35
C ILE A 64 15.78 -30.10 25.26
N VAL A 65 15.52 -29.71 24.02
CA VAL A 65 16.57 -29.61 23.02
C VAL A 65 17.17 -28.26 23.34
N SER A 66 18.29 -28.31 24.06
CA SER A 66 19.34 -27.30 23.96
C SER A 66 19.72 -27.22 22.48
N SER A 67 18.88 -26.58 21.67
CA SER A 67 19.20 -26.20 20.33
C SER A 67 20.31 -25.19 20.51
N LYS A 68 21.53 -25.66 20.21
CA LYS A 68 22.70 -24.87 19.86
C LYS A 68 22.37 -24.02 18.63
N ILE A 69 21.38 -23.16 18.77
CA ILE A 69 20.94 -22.10 17.87
C ILE A 69 21.10 -20.88 18.76
N THR A 70 22.01 -20.02 18.33
CA THR A 70 22.56 -18.92 19.08
C THR A 70 21.47 -17.99 19.60
N ASP A 71 21.07 -18.14 20.88
CA ASP A 71 20.46 -17.07 21.70
C ASP A 71 21.53 -16.01 21.98
N VAL A 72 22.04 -15.45 20.89
CA VAL A 72 23.08 -14.44 20.85
C VAL A 72 22.41 -13.24 20.24
N THR A 73 22.58 -12.12 20.92
CA THR A 73 22.10 -10.83 20.47
C THR A 73 23.33 -9.97 20.21
N LYS A 74 23.47 -9.46 18.99
CA LYS A 74 24.61 -8.65 18.57
C LYS A 74 24.27 -7.16 18.60
N PRO A 75 25.24 -6.27 18.85
CA PRO A 75 25.07 -4.84 18.71
C PRO A 75 24.84 -4.49 17.24
N GLY A 76 23.98 -3.50 17.01
CA GLY A 76 23.52 -3.09 15.70
C GLY A 76 22.09 -3.56 15.41
N GLU A 77 21.55 -3.03 14.32
CA GLU A 77 20.24 -3.42 13.79
C GLU A 77 20.36 -4.79 13.09
N CYS A 78 19.26 -5.54 13.03
CA CYS A 78 19.25 -6.78 12.26
C CYS A 78 19.44 -6.49 10.77
N ASP A 79 20.11 -7.41 10.06
CA ASP A 79 20.22 -7.33 8.61
C ASP A 79 18.82 -7.36 8.02
N LEU A 80 18.42 -6.22 7.45
CA LEU A 80 17.23 -6.14 6.63
C LEU A 80 17.41 -7.13 5.49
N HIS A 81 16.71 -8.26 5.54
CA HIS A 81 16.75 -9.26 4.48
C HIS A 81 16.45 -8.59 3.14
N CYS A 82 17.51 -8.29 2.37
CA CYS A 82 17.47 -7.57 1.09
C CYS A 82 16.49 -8.22 0.10
N HIS A 83 16.27 -9.53 0.24
CA HIS A 83 15.31 -10.29 -0.54
C HIS A 83 13.85 -9.79 -0.43
N THR A 84 13.50 -8.99 0.57
CA THR A 84 12.15 -8.43 0.73
C THR A 84 12.01 -7.01 0.20
N LEU A 85 13.12 -6.29 0.07
CA LEU A 85 13.17 -4.98 -0.57
C LEU A 85 13.00 -5.13 -2.09
N ILE A 86 13.64 -6.13 -2.69
CA ILE A 86 13.55 -6.42 -4.13
C ILE A 86 12.08 -6.59 -4.60
N PRO A 87 11.26 -7.50 -4.02
CA PRO A 87 9.87 -7.67 -4.43
C PRO A 87 9.05 -6.42 -4.15
N PHE A 88 9.33 -5.67 -3.08
CA PHE A 88 8.66 -4.38 -2.81
C PHE A 88 8.92 -3.37 -3.94
N VAL A 89 10.18 -3.19 -4.36
CA VAL A 89 10.55 -2.26 -5.43
C VAL A 89 9.97 -2.71 -6.77
N VAL A 90 10.04 -4.00 -7.10
CA VAL A 90 9.46 -4.55 -8.33
C VAL A 90 7.95 -4.31 -8.37
N LEU A 91 7.27 -4.59 -7.28
CA LEU A 91 5.83 -4.43 -7.14
C LEU A 91 5.41 -2.96 -7.18
N LEU A 92 6.14 -2.07 -6.49
CA LEU A 92 5.91 -0.63 -6.54
C LEU A 92 6.05 -0.12 -7.98
N THR A 93 7.11 -0.53 -8.67
CA THR A 93 7.35 -0.17 -10.08
C THR A 93 6.20 -0.64 -10.97
N PHE A 94 5.73 -1.88 -10.77
CA PHE A 94 4.59 -2.43 -11.49
C PHE A 94 3.30 -1.64 -11.22
N LEU A 95 3.01 -1.28 -9.97
CA LEU A 95 1.84 -0.46 -9.61
C LEU A 95 1.91 0.96 -10.19
N LEU A 96 3.08 1.58 -10.23
CA LEU A 96 3.29 2.88 -10.88
C LEU A 96 3.07 2.79 -12.39
N PHE A 97 3.58 1.73 -13.02
CA PHE A 97 3.36 1.47 -14.44
C PHE A 97 1.88 1.32 -14.77
N LEU A 98 1.13 0.49 -14.03
CA LEU A 98 -0.31 0.33 -14.21
C LEU A 98 -1.07 1.67 -14.06
N THR A 99 -0.64 2.50 -13.10
CA THR A 99 -1.22 3.83 -12.89
C THR A 99 -0.98 4.73 -14.11
N GLY A 100 0.22 4.72 -14.68
CA GLY A 100 0.53 5.44 -15.91
C GLY A 100 -0.29 4.95 -17.11
N VAL A 101 -0.48 3.64 -17.26
CA VAL A 101 -1.30 3.05 -18.32
C VAL A 101 -2.76 3.49 -18.22
N ILE A 102 -3.33 3.58 -17.02
CA ILE A 102 -4.72 4.02 -16.80
C ILE A 102 -4.86 5.56 -16.96
N GLN A 103 -3.84 6.32 -16.60
CA GLN A 103 -3.88 7.78 -16.67
C GLN A 103 -3.97 8.29 -18.12
N ASN A 104 -3.24 7.67 -19.06
CA ASN A 104 -3.23 8.06 -20.47
C ASN A 104 -4.62 8.06 -21.15
N PRO A 105 -5.42 6.97 -21.11
CA PRO A 105 -6.76 6.94 -21.69
C PRO A 105 -7.71 7.91 -20.98
N LEU A 106 -7.58 8.12 -19.67
CA LEU A 106 -8.41 9.08 -18.94
C LEU A 106 -8.19 10.52 -19.45
N LEU A 107 -6.93 10.89 -19.71
CA LEU A 107 -6.59 12.17 -20.32
C LEU A 107 -7.18 12.28 -21.74
N MET A 108 -7.06 11.22 -22.53
CA MET A 108 -7.59 11.17 -23.90
C MET A 108 -9.11 11.34 -23.94
N VAL A 109 -9.84 10.66 -23.06
CA VAL A 109 -11.31 10.78 -22.94
C VAL A 109 -11.68 12.21 -22.59
N THR A 110 -11.03 12.80 -21.58
CA THR A 110 -11.31 14.17 -21.15
C THR A 110 -11.11 15.18 -22.27
N MET A 111 -10.04 15.04 -23.07
CA MET A 111 -9.77 15.91 -24.22
C MET A 111 -10.80 15.78 -25.35
N ARG A 112 -11.44 14.60 -25.50
CA ARG A 112 -12.51 14.39 -26.48
C ARG A 112 -13.87 14.87 -25.99
N SER A 113 -14.06 14.97 -24.68
CA SER A 113 -15.33 15.42 -24.08
C SER A 113 -15.49 16.94 -24.04
N VAL A 114 -14.41 17.71 -24.27
CA VAL A 114 -14.43 19.19 -24.13
C VAL A 114 -13.85 19.90 -25.35
N ASP A 115 -14.37 21.09 -25.63
CA ASP A 115 -13.90 21.95 -26.72
C ASP A 115 -12.44 22.37 -26.57
N HIS A 116 -11.76 22.56 -27.71
CA HIS A 116 -10.33 22.87 -27.77
C HIS A 116 -9.89 24.04 -26.86
N ASN A 117 -10.73 25.06 -26.73
CA ASN A 117 -10.42 26.25 -25.94
C ASN A 117 -10.50 26.03 -24.41
N GLN A 118 -11.17 24.96 -23.95
CA GLN A 118 -11.41 24.69 -22.52
C GLN A 118 -10.64 23.48 -21.97
N ARG A 119 -9.86 22.80 -22.82
CA ARG A 119 -9.11 21.58 -22.46
C ARG A 119 -8.18 21.74 -21.26
N SER A 120 -7.36 22.79 -21.26
CA SER A 120 -6.39 23.04 -20.19
C SER A 120 -7.09 23.34 -18.86
N PHE A 121 -8.23 24.03 -18.90
CA PHE A 121 -9.04 24.30 -17.71
C PHE A 121 -9.67 23.02 -17.17
N ALA A 122 -10.28 22.20 -18.04
CA ALA A 122 -10.90 20.93 -17.64
C ALA A 122 -9.89 19.95 -17.02
N LEU A 123 -8.72 19.79 -17.63
CA LEU A 123 -7.65 18.96 -17.08
C LEU A 123 -7.14 19.50 -15.73
N GLY A 124 -6.95 20.82 -15.62
CA GLY A 124 -6.54 21.46 -14.37
C GLY A 124 -7.54 21.23 -13.23
N LEU A 125 -8.83 21.34 -13.52
CA LEU A 125 -9.90 21.10 -12.55
C LEU A 125 -9.97 19.61 -12.16
N GLN A 126 -9.93 18.70 -13.14
CA GLN A 126 -9.91 17.26 -12.91
C GLN A 126 -8.78 16.86 -11.96
N PHE A 127 -7.55 17.33 -12.23
CA PHE A 127 -6.40 17.05 -11.39
C PHE A 127 -6.50 17.67 -10.01
N THR A 128 -7.03 18.89 -9.90
CA THR A 128 -7.22 19.56 -8.60
C THR A 128 -8.19 18.77 -7.72
N ILE A 129 -9.32 18.34 -8.29
CA ILE A 129 -10.32 17.53 -7.58
C ILE A 129 -9.70 16.20 -7.13
N VAL A 130 -9.03 15.48 -8.03
CA VAL A 130 -8.38 14.19 -7.69
C VAL A 130 -7.33 14.38 -6.60
N ARG A 131 -6.51 15.44 -6.69
CA ARG A 131 -5.50 15.74 -5.67
C ARG A 131 -6.13 16.09 -4.34
N LEU A 132 -7.18 16.89 -4.30
CA LEU A 132 -7.85 17.23 -3.05
C LEU A 132 -8.35 15.97 -2.33
N PHE A 133 -9.03 15.09 -3.05
CA PHE A 133 -9.53 13.83 -2.48
C PHE A 133 -8.43 12.82 -2.14
N SER A 134 -7.26 12.88 -2.77
CA SER A 134 -6.16 11.94 -2.51
C SER A 134 -5.22 12.42 -1.40
N TYR A 135 -4.88 13.72 -1.41
CA TYR A 135 -3.91 14.31 -0.47
C TYR A 135 -4.49 14.51 0.93
N LEU A 136 -5.80 14.71 1.08
CA LEU A 136 -6.43 14.84 2.39
C LEU A 136 -6.38 13.52 3.21
N PRO A 137 -6.81 12.36 2.68
CA PRO A 137 -6.77 11.11 3.44
C PRO A 137 -5.37 10.50 3.54
N SER A 138 -4.47 10.80 2.59
CA SER A 138 -3.15 10.15 2.51
C SER A 138 -2.33 10.29 3.81
N PRO A 139 -2.04 11.49 4.34
CA PRO A 139 -1.27 11.64 5.58
C PRO A 139 -1.91 10.97 6.80
N ILE A 140 -3.25 10.98 6.86
CA ILE A 140 -4.00 10.37 7.97
C ILE A 140 -3.82 8.85 7.95
N VAL A 141 -4.00 8.23 6.78
CA VAL A 141 -3.87 6.78 6.62
C VAL A 141 -2.41 6.35 6.80
N TYR A 142 -1.45 7.03 6.17
CA TYR A 142 -0.04 6.72 6.33
C TYR A 142 0.45 6.95 7.78
N GLY A 143 -0.07 7.97 8.47
CA GLY A 143 0.18 8.17 9.90
C GLY A 143 -0.25 6.96 10.72
N ARG A 144 -1.48 6.48 10.52
CA ARG A 144 -1.98 5.27 11.21
C ARG A 144 -1.21 4.00 10.87
N VAL A 145 -0.71 3.88 9.63
CA VAL A 145 0.13 2.75 9.23
C VAL A 145 1.47 2.78 9.97
N ILE A 146 2.10 3.94 10.09
CA ILE A 146 3.35 4.12 10.83
C ILE A 146 3.12 3.86 12.33
N ASP A 147 2.04 4.40 12.89
CA ASP A 147 1.66 4.15 14.28
C ASP A 147 1.41 2.66 14.55
N GLY A 148 0.83 1.94 13.58
CA GLY A 148 0.62 0.49 13.66
C GLY A 148 1.90 -0.34 13.52
N ALA A 149 2.91 0.17 12.81
CA ALA A 149 4.25 -0.42 12.73
C ALA A 149 5.17 0.01 13.89
N CYS A 150 4.70 0.88 14.78
CA CYS A 150 5.49 1.37 15.90
C CYS A 150 5.67 0.29 16.95
N ARG A 151 6.93 -0.09 17.21
CA ARG A 151 7.26 -1.09 18.23
C ARG A 151 7.51 -0.48 19.60
N PHE A 152 8.09 0.72 19.63
CA PHE A 152 8.39 1.43 20.88
C PHE A 152 8.02 2.91 20.79
N TRP A 153 7.22 3.35 21.74
CA TRP A 153 6.80 4.74 21.88
C TRP A 153 7.68 5.46 22.88
N ARG A 154 8.18 6.66 22.54
CA ARG A 154 8.84 7.51 23.53
C ARG A 154 7.81 8.06 24.49
N THR A 155 8.15 8.10 25.77
CA THR A 155 7.33 8.75 26.78
C THR A 155 8.10 9.90 27.39
N GLU A 156 7.61 11.12 27.20
CA GLU A 156 8.16 12.32 27.82
C GLU A 156 7.16 12.83 28.85
N CYS A 157 7.63 13.08 30.08
CA CYS A 157 6.81 13.59 31.18
C CYS A 157 5.52 12.77 31.45
N GLY A 158 5.56 11.45 31.26
CA GLY A 158 4.42 10.56 31.49
C GLY A 158 3.36 10.57 30.38
N ARG A 159 3.57 11.29 29.27
CA ARG A 159 2.73 11.24 28.08
C ARG A 159 3.43 10.47 26.97
N VAL A 160 2.66 9.67 26.23
CA VAL A 160 3.13 8.99 25.01
C VAL A 160 3.34 10.06 23.94
N GLY A 161 4.57 10.18 23.47
CA GLY A 161 5.01 11.10 22.40
C GLY A 161 5.23 10.34 21.09
N ASP A 162 6.30 10.67 20.39
CA ASP A 162 6.60 10.11 19.07
C ASP A 162 7.05 8.64 19.12
N CYS A 163 6.87 7.93 18.01
CA CYS A 163 7.43 6.59 17.84
C CYS A 163 8.96 6.65 17.80
N ALA A 164 9.64 5.96 18.71
CA ALA A 164 11.10 5.91 18.77
C ALA A 164 11.69 4.95 17.74
N PHE A 165 10.99 3.83 17.51
CA PHE A 165 11.48 2.75 16.68
C PHE A 165 10.33 2.07 15.93
N VAL A 166 10.42 2.11 14.62
CA VAL A 166 9.46 1.54 13.68
C VAL A 166 10.08 0.28 13.08
N ASP A 167 9.32 -0.82 13.06
CA ASP A 167 9.77 -2.03 12.40
C ASP A 167 9.57 -1.92 10.88
N VAL A 168 10.67 -1.94 10.13
CA VAL A 168 10.66 -1.78 8.66
C VAL A 168 9.99 -2.98 7.97
N ARG A 169 10.01 -4.18 8.56
CA ARG A 169 9.35 -5.39 8.02
C ARG A 169 7.84 -5.19 7.98
N ASP A 170 7.28 -4.83 9.13
CA ASP A 170 5.84 -4.63 9.30
C ASP A 170 5.38 -3.39 8.55
N LEU A 171 6.17 -2.31 8.56
CA LEU A 171 5.90 -1.11 7.79
C LEU A 171 5.77 -1.41 6.29
N ASN A 172 6.72 -2.15 5.72
CA ASN A 172 6.68 -2.53 4.31
C ASN A 172 5.46 -3.40 3.98
N LEU A 173 5.09 -4.33 4.87
CA LEU A 173 3.92 -5.19 4.69
C LEU A 173 2.62 -4.38 4.74
N TYR A 174 2.47 -3.49 5.72
CA TYR A 174 1.28 -2.65 5.86
C TYR A 174 1.12 -1.67 4.69
N ILE A 175 2.20 -1.00 4.26
CA ILE A 175 2.16 -0.08 3.11
C ILE A 175 1.80 -0.84 1.82
N THR A 176 2.39 -2.01 1.61
CA THR A 176 2.12 -2.85 0.43
C THR A 176 0.68 -3.36 0.44
N GLY A 177 0.22 -3.87 1.58
CA GLY A 177 -1.16 -4.34 1.75
C GLY A 177 -2.18 -3.24 1.51
N LEU A 178 -1.95 -2.05 2.07
CA LEU A 178 -2.78 -0.87 1.82
C LEU A 178 -2.82 -0.52 0.33
N GLY A 179 -1.67 -0.50 -0.34
CA GLY A 179 -1.57 -0.25 -1.77
C GLY A 179 -2.41 -1.24 -2.61
N PHE A 180 -2.33 -2.53 -2.29
CA PHE A 180 -3.16 -3.54 -2.95
C PHE A 180 -4.65 -3.36 -2.72
N VAL A 181 -5.07 -3.05 -1.48
CA VAL A 181 -6.48 -2.85 -1.16
C VAL A 181 -7.03 -1.64 -1.94
N VAL A 182 -6.32 -0.51 -1.92
CA VAL A 182 -6.75 0.72 -2.61
C VAL A 182 -6.78 0.54 -4.12
N LYS A 183 -5.75 -0.10 -4.70
CA LYS A 183 -5.72 -0.37 -6.14
C LYS A 183 -6.75 -1.42 -6.55
N GLY A 184 -6.91 -2.47 -5.74
CA GLY A 184 -7.89 -3.53 -5.95
C GLY A 184 -9.32 -2.99 -5.93
N SER A 185 -9.68 -2.16 -4.95
CA SER A 185 -11.00 -1.52 -4.90
C SER A 185 -11.24 -0.62 -6.10
N GLY A 186 -10.22 0.12 -6.56
CA GLY A 186 -10.30 0.95 -7.76
C GLY A 186 -10.53 0.13 -9.04
N LEU A 187 -9.82 -1.00 -9.20
CA LEU A 187 -10.03 -1.91 -10.32
C LEU A 187 -11.42 -2.53 -10.31
N LEU A 188 -11.90 -2.98 -9.14
CA LEU A 188 -13.25 -3.53 -9.00
C LEU A 188 -14.32 -2.51 -9.39
N PHE A 189 -14.19 -1.26 -8.95
CA PHE A 189 -15.11 -0.19 -9.32
C PHE A 189 -15.06 0.11 -10.82
N TYR A 190 -13.87 0.09 -11.42
CA TYR A 190 -13.72 0.25 -12.87
C TYR A 190 -14.38 -0.88 -13.66
N PHE A 191 -14.14 -2.15 -13.27
CA PHE A 191 -14.80 -3.31 -13.88
C PHE A 191 -16.33 -3.23 -13.72
N PHE A 192 -16.81 -2.78 -12.57
CA PHE A 192 -18.23 -2.58 -12.31
C PHE A 192 -18.83 -1.51 -13.25
N LEU A 193 -18.19 -0.35 -13.40
CA LEU A 193 -18.63 0.67 -14.35
C LEU A 193 -18.64 0.18 -15.79
N LEU A 194 -17.60 -0.55 -16.21
CA LEU A 194 -17.56 -1.15 -17.55
C LEU A 194 -18.68 -2.16 -17.77
N TYR A 195 -18.97 -2.98 -16.75
CA TYR A 195 -20.09 -3.92 -16.81
C TYR A 195 -21.43 -3.20 -17.00
N PHE A 196 -21.67 -2.11 -16.26
CA PHE A 196 -22.88 -1.30 -16.41
C PHE A 196 -22.97 -0.63 -17.78
N LEU A 197 -21.88 -0.04 -18.27
CA LEU A 197 -21.85 0.59 -19.61
C LEU A 197 -22.04 -0.44 -20.73
N TYR A 198 -21.47 -1.64 -20.59
CA TYR A 198 -21.68 -2.73 -21.55
C TYR A 198 -23.14 -3.19 -21.55
N ARG A 199 -23.76 -3.30 -20.36
CA ARG A 199 -25.18 -3.67 -20.23
C ARG A 199 -26.09 -2.65 -20.90
N ASP A 200 -25.83 -1.36 -20.69
CA ASP A 200 -26.61 -0.27 -21.28
C ASP A 200 -26.50 -0.26 -22.82
N LYS A 201 -25.28 -0.42 -23.34
CA LYS A 201 -25.06 -0.59 -24.79
C LYS A 201 -25.75 -1.83 -25.37
N SER A 202 -25.84 -2.92 -24.61
CA SER A 202 -26.57 -4.13 -25.04
C SER A 202 -28.08 -3.89 -25.13
N ALA A 203 -28.63 -3.09 -24.21
CA ALA A 203 -30.04 -2.70 -24.25
C ALA A 203 -30.32 -1.78 -25.45
N ASP A 204 -29.46 -0.80 -25.73
CA ASP A 204 -29.61 0.08 -26.89
C ASP A 204 -29.47 -0.69 -28.23
N ASN A 205 -28.49 -1.58 -28.34
CA ASN A 205 -28.31 -2.47 -29.50
C ASN A 205 -29.53 -3.38 -29.75
N THR A 206 -30.19 -3.85 -28.69
CA THR A 206 -31.40 -4.68 -28.81
C THR A 206 -32.61 -3.84 -29.25
N THR A 207 -32.67 -2.58 -28.82
CA THR A 207 -33.71 -1.63 -29.23
C THR A 207 -33.54 -1.23 -30.71
N PHE A 208 -32.31 -0.99 -31.16
CA PHE A 208 -31.99 -0.73 -32.57
C PHE A 208 -32.33 -1.93 -33.48
N ASN A 209 -32.01 -3.16 -33.06
CA ASN A 209 -32.33 -4.36 -33.83
C ASN A 209 -33.84 -4.64 -33.91
N ASN A 210 -34.60 -4.37 -32.84
CA ASN A 210 -36.06 -4.50 -32.85
C ASN A 210 -36.73 -3.44 -33.73
N HIS A 211 -36.19 -2.21 -33.78
CA HIS A 211 -36.70 -1.15 -34.65
C HIS A 211 -36.29 -1.36 -36.13
N GLY A 212 -35.15 -2.01 -36.39
CA GLY A 212 -34.70 -2.39 -37.73
C GLY A 212 -35.43 -3.59 -38.35
N SER A 213 -36.17 -4.38 -37.55
CA SER A 213 -36.93 -5.53 -38.05
C SER A 213 -38.35 -5.18 -38.54
N LEU A 214 -38.84 -3.95 -38.30
CA LEU A 214 -40.23 -3.54 -38.60
C LEU A 214 -40.39 -2.70 -39.87
N THR A 215 -39.31 -2.38 -40.59
CA THR A 215 -39.39 -1.55 -41.81
C THR A 215 -38.85 -2.29 -43.02
N ASN A 216 -39.69 -3.17 -43.59
CA ASN A 216 -39.58 -3.65 -44.97
C ASN A 216 -40.79 -3.15 -45.77
N GLU A 217 -40.75 -1.91 -46.26
CA GLU A 217 -41.36 -1.50 -47.55
C GLU A 217 -40.89 -0.07 -47.92
N PRO A 218 -40.75 0.27 -49.22
CA PRO A 218 -40.11 1.51 -49.65
C PRO A 218 -41.12 2.63 -49.85
N LYS A 219 -40.79 3.87 -49.48
CA LYS A 219 -41.23 5.10 -50.18
C LYS A 219 -40.55 6.36 -49.64
N HIS A 220 -40.14 7.21 -50.58
CA HIS A 220 -39.77 8.61 -50.42
C HIS A 220 -40.68 9.38 -49.45
N LEU A 221 -40.12 10.25 -48.58
CA LEU A 221 -40.35 11.72 -48.56
C LEU A 221 -39.63 12.37 -47.36
N HIS A 222 -39.28 13.65 -47.53
CA HIS A 222 -38.75 14.62 -46.55
C HIS A 222 -39.34 14.56 -45.13
N GLY A 223 -38.51 14.85 -44.12
CA GLY A 223 -38.99 15.23 -42.79
C GLY A 223 -37.86 15.46 -41.78
N GLU A 224 -37.54 16.72 -41.54
CA GLU A 224 -36.64 17.21 -40.49
C GLU A 224 -37.30 17.07 -39.11
N VAL A 225 -36.65 16.43 -38.14
CA VAL A 225 -37.01 16.54 -36.70
C VAL A 225 -35.73 16.56 -35.85
N ASN A 226 -35.57 17.69 -35.16
CA ASN A 226 -34.49 18.01 -34.24
C ASN A 226 -34.53 17.17 -32.95
N GLY A 227 -33.40 16.58 -32.56
CA GLY A 227 -33.18 15.90 -31.28
C GLY A 227 -31.74 16.09 -30.77
N PRO A 228 -31.48 15.95 -29.46
CA PRO A 228 -30.31 16.50 -28.79
C PRO A 228 -29.00 15.84 -29.24
N LYS A 229 -27.99 16.67 -29.53
CA LYS A 229 -26.64 16.27 -29.94
C LYS A 229 -25.94 15.47 -28.84
N VAL A 230 -25.90 14.14 -29.00
CA VAL A 230 -24.91 13.29 -28.32
C VAL A 230 -23.74 13.11 -29.29
N PRO A 231 -22.48 13.33 -28.89
CA PRO A 231 -21.35 13.24 -29.79
C PRO A 231 -21.05 11.76 -30.09
N THR A 232 -21.53 11.29 -31.24
CA THR A 232 -21.15 9.99 -31.81
C THR A 232 -19.69 10.05 -32.26
N VAL A 233 -18.77 9.51 -31.46
CA VAL A 233 -17.38 9.30 -31.86
C VAL A 233 -17.36 8.12 -32.83
N ILE A 234 -17.46 8.40 -34.13
CA ILE A 234 -17.26 7.42 -35.19
C ILE A 234 -15.76 7.20 -35.32
N VAL A 235 -15.26 6.05 -34.85
CA VAL A 235 -13.87 5.63 -35.05
C VAL A 235 -13.76 5.06 -36.48
N SER A 236 -13.38 5.90 -37.45
CA SER A 236 -12.97 5.43 -38.77
C SER A 236 -11.55 4.86 -38.70
N TYR A 237 -11.43 3.54 -38.82
CA TYR A 237 -10.16 2.88 -39.11
C TYR A 237 -9.81 3.10 -40.59
N SER A 238 -8.79 3.90 -40.87
CA SER A 238 -8.09 3.87 -42.16
C SER A 238 -7.00 2.80 -42.07
N ARG A 239 -7.10 1.72 -42.85
CA ARG A 239 -5.97 0.81 -43.10
C ARG A 239 -5.14 1.34 -44.28
N PRO A 240 -3.81 1.07 -44.30
CA PRO A 240 -2.90 1.49 -45.37
C PRO A 240 -3.17 0.77 -46.69
#